data_AF-A0A1V5IM13-F1
#
_entry.id   AF-A0A1V5IM13-F1
#
_cell.length_a   1.000
_cell.length_b   1.000
_cell.length_c   1.000
_cell.angle_alpha   90.00
_cell.angle_beta   90.00
_cell.angle_gamma   90.00
#
_symmetry.space_group_name_H-M   'P 1'
#
loop_
_entity.id
_entity.type
_entity.pdbx_description
1 polymer ?
#
loop_
_entity_poly.entity_id
_entity_poly.type
_entity_poly.pdbx_seq_one_letter_code
_entity_poly.pdbx_strand_id
1 'polypeptide(L)'
;MLDPAGRDEVLQAVAGLRADGLTVVLVTQEMDEVVGVDRVVALEAGSVAYEGGVSGLFADTALIRRLGLALPAAADLALELAARGRSLKPLPLTLDELTTALEASG
;
A
#
# COMPACT_ATOMS: atom_id res chain seq x y z
N MET A 1 -0.28 1.76 -20.38
CA MET A 1 -0.59 1.18 -19.06
C MET A 1 -1.73 0.21 -19.26
N LEU A 2 -1.72 -0.93 -18.59
CA LEU A 2 -2.89 -1.81 -18.58
C LEU A 2 -4.07 -1.03 -18.00
N ASP A 3 -5.25 -1.29 -18.52
CA ASP A 3 -6.48 -0.83 -17.89
C ASP A 3 -6.64 -1.51 -16.52
N PRO A 4 -7.51 -0.99 -15.63
CA PRO A 4 -7.66 -1.52 -14.27
C PRO A 4 -7.92 -3.03 -14.25
N ALA A 5 -8.76 -3.56 -15.15
CA ALA A 5 -9.06 -4.99 -15.20
C ALA A 5 -7.83 -5.81 -15.63
N GLY A 6 -7.12 -5.37 -16.68
CA GLY A 6 -5.88 -6.03 -17.09
C GLY A 6 -4.79 -6.01 -16.01
N ARG A 7 -4.72 -4.94 -15.21
CA ARG A 7 -3.80 -4.87 -14.06
C ARG A 7 -4.16 -5.91 -13.00
N ASP A 8 -5.44 -6.02 -12.64
CA ASP A 8 -5.92 -6.97 -11.66
C ASP A 8 -5.64 -8.41 -12.10
N GLU A 9 -5.85 -8.75 -13.37
CA GLU A 9 -5.52 -10.07 -13.92
C GLU A 9 -4.03 -10.41 -13.76
N VAL A 10 -3.14 -9.45 -14.02
CA VAL A 10 -1.69 -9.63 -13.85
C VAL A 10 -1.34 -9.84 -12.38
N LEU A 11 -1.89 -9.03 -11.47
CA LEU A 11 -1.62 -9.17 -10.04
C LEU A 11 -2.16 -10.49 -9.48
N GLN A 12 -3.30 -10.98 -9.97
CA GLN A 12 -3.82 -12.31 -9.62
C GLN A 12 -2.90 -13.44 -10.11
N ALA A 13 -2.38 -13.34 -11.33
CA ALA A 13 -1.40 -14.30 -11.84
C ALA A 13 -0.11 -14.30 -11.00
N VAL A 14 0.38 -13.13 -10.62
CA VAL A 14 1.54 -12.96 -9.72
C VAL A 14 1.28 -13.61 -8.35
N ALA A 15 0.09 -13.42 -7.79
CA ALA A 15 -0.30 -14.03 -6.52
C ALA A 15 -0.34 -15.58 -6.63
N GLY A 16 -0.81 -16.12 -7.76
CA GLY A 16 -0.76 -17.55 -8.06
C GLY A 16 0.66 -18.10 -8.09
N LEU A 17 1.58 -17.44 -8.80
CA LEU A 17 2.99 -17.84 -8.85
C LEU A 17 3.64 -17.86 -7.46
N ARG A 18 3.34 -16.86 -6.62
CA ARG A 18 3.78 -16.83 -5.22
C ARG A 18 3.22 -18.03 -4.43
N ALA A 19 1.95 -18.34 -4.61
CA ALA A 19 1.30 -19.48 -3.93
C ALA A 19 1.92 -20.83 -4.34
N ASP A 20 2.40 -20.94 -5.59
CA ASP A 20 3.13 -22.10 -6.11
C ASP A 20 4.59 -22.19 -5.59
N GLY A 21 5.01 -21.27 -4.72
CA GLY A 21 6.32 -21.27 -4.08
C GLY A 21 7.41 -20.52 -4.86
N LEU A 22 7.04 -19.76 -5.91
CA LEU A 22 7.99 -18.92 -6.62
C LEU A 22 8.23 -17.60 -5.88
N THR A 23 9.47 -17.15 -5.86
CA THR A 23 9.81 -15.79 -5.40
C THR A 23 9.53 -14.80 -6.51
N VAL A 24 8.70 -13.80 -6.25
CA VAL A 24 8.38 -12.72 -7.19
C VAL A 24 8.98 -11.40 -6.71
N VAL A 25 9.65 -10.69 -7.62
CA VAL A 25 10.10 -9.32 -7.40
C VAL A 25 9.19 -8.40 -8.20
N LEU A 26 8.34 -7.64 -7.50
CA LEU A 26 7.46 -6.64 -8.09
C LEU A 26 8.11 -5.25 -7.99
N VAL A 27 8.30 -4.58 -9.13
CA VAL A 27 8.74 -3.19 -9.19
C VAL A 27 7.54 -2.33 -9.53
N THR A 28 7.10 -1.52 -8.57
CA THR A 28 5.90 -0.71 -8.71
C THR A 28 6.03 0.63 -8.02
N GLN A 29 5.30 1.62 -8.52
CA GLN A 29 5.06 2.91 -7.86
C GLN A 29 3.63 3.01 -7.30
N GLU A 30 2.79 2.00 -7.55
CA GLU A 30 1.40 1.95 -7.10
C GLU A 30 1.36 1.39 -5.67
N MET A 31 1.12 2.25 -4.69
CA MET A 31 1.19 1.84 -3.27
C MET A 31 0.08 0.87 -2.86
N ASP A 32 -1.05 0.85 -3.57
CA ASP A 32 -2.09 -0.16 -3.35
C ASP A 32 -1.59 -1.59 -3.61
N GLU A 33 -0.62 -1.75 -4.53
CA GLU A 33 0.00 -3.06 -4.83
C GLU A 33 1.00 -3.48 -3.74
N VAL A 34 1.55 -2.51 -3.00
CA VAL A 34 2.54 -2.73 -1.94
C VAL A 34 1.89 -3.26 -0.66
N VAL A 35 0.59 -3.02 -0.43
CA VAL A 35 -0.09 -3.39 0.82
C VAL A 35 -0.03 -4.91 1.09
N GLY A 36 0.01 -5.73 0.04
CA GLY A 36 -0.02 -7.20 0.12
C GLY A 36 1.33 -7.91 0.07
N VAL A 37 2.48 -7.21 0.07
CA VAL A 37 3.80 -7.83 -0.11
C VAL A 37 4.47 -8.20 1.22
N ASP A 38 5.39 -9.16 1.17
CA ASP A 38 6.11 -9.63 2.37
C ASP A 38 7.25 -8.68 2.80
N ARG A 39 7.93 -8.08 1.82
CA ARG A 39 9.10 -7.21 2.01
C ARG A 39 9.10 -6.10 0.98
N VAL A 40 9.49 -4.90 1.41
CA VAL A 40 9.65 -3.72 0.57
C VAL A 40 11.10 -3.26 0.61
N VAL A 41 11.61 -2.86 -0.56
CA VAL A 41 12.85 -2.11 -0.70
C VAL A 41 12.50 -0.82 -1.46
N ALA A 42 12.60 0.32 -0.79
CA ALA A 42 12.39 1.61 -1.41
C ALA A 42 13.73 2.24 -1.80
N LEU A 43 13.81 2.78 -3.01
CA LEU A 43 15.02 3.37 -3.57
C LEU A 43 14.88 4.88 -3.71
N GLU A 44 15.91 5.62 -3.32
CA GLU A 44 16.02 7.07 -3.47
C GLU A 44 17.41 7.39 -4.02
N ALA A 45 17.49 8.08 -5.17
CA ALA A 45 18.75 8.49 -5.78
C ALA A 45 19.80 7.35 -5.91
N GLY A 46 19.34 6.14 -6.28
CA GLY A 46 20.21 4.96 -6.47
C GLY A 46 20.67 4.28 -5.18
N SER A 47 20.16 4.68 -4.02
CA SER A 47 20.43 4.07 -2.72
C SER A 47 19.18 3.49 -2.08
N VAL A 48 19.33 2.52 -1.19
CA VAL A 48 18.21 1.99 -0.39
C VAL A 48 17.82 3.01 0.67
N ALA A 49 16.62 3.58 0.54
CA ALA A 49 16.04 4.51 1.49
C ALA A 49 15.23 3.80 2.59
N TYR A 50 14.68 2.63 2.27
CA TYR A 50 13.95 1.79 3.20
C TYR A 50 14.08 0.32 2.82
N GLU A 51 14.23 -0.54 3.83
CA GLU A 51 14.15 -1.98 3.68
C GLU A 51 13.42 -2.57 4.89
N GLY A 52 12.35 -3.31 4.66
CA GLY A 52 11.57 -3.88 5.76
C GLY A 52 10.18 -4.36 5.34
N GLY A 53 9.30 -4.51 6.32
CA GLY A 53 7.92 -4.92 6.11
C GLY A 53 6.98 -3.76 5.78
N VAL A 54 5.86 -4.07 5.13
CA VAL A 54 4.85 -3.09 4.69
C VAL A 54 4.37 -2.18 5.83
N SER A 55 4.09 -2.75 7.01
CA SER A 55 3.63 -1.96 8.16
C SER A 55 4.67 -0.92 8.62
N GLY A 56 5.96 -1.22 8.49
CA GLY A 56 7.03 -0.29 8.85
C GLY A 56 7.17 0.84 7.83
N LEU A 57 6.94 0.57 6.54
CA LEU A 57 6.92 1.58 5.49
C LEU A 57 5.78 2.58 5.73
N PHE A 58 4.56 2.08 5.95
CA PHE A 58 3.37 2.93 6.12
C PHE A 58 3.28 3.63 7.49
N ALA A 59 4.07 3.19 8.47
CA ALA A 59 4.26 3.95 9.71
C ALA A 59 5.00 5.28 9.49
N ASP A 60 5.82 5.37 8.43
CA ASP A 60 6.56 6.59 8.05
C ASP A 60 5.96 7.21 6.77
N THR A 61 4.80 7.84 6.93
CA THR A 61 4.15 8.54 5.81
C THR A 61 4.99 9.71 5.26
N ALA A 62 5.93 10.24 6.04
CA ALA A 62 6.83 11.30 5.59
C ALA A 62 7.88 10.77 4.62
N LEU A 63 8.43 9.58 4.85
CA LEU A 63 9.29 8.87 3.90
C LEU A 63 8.58 8.66 2.56
N ILE A 64 7.35 8.15 2.57
CA ILE A 64 6.58 7.89 1.34
C ILE A 64 6.42 9.18 0.52
N ARG A 65 6.03 10.28 1.18
CA ARG A 65 5.93 11.60 0.53
C ARG A 65 7.27 12.13 0.03
N ARG A 66 8.37 11.90 0.77
CA ARG A 66 9.73 12.29 0.37
C ARG A 66 10.16 11.58 -0.91
N LEU A 67 9.82 10.31 -1.03
CA LEU A 67 10.07 9.50 -2.23
C LEU A 67 9.22 9.90 -3.44
N GLY A 68 8.31 10.88 -3.28
CA GLY A 68 7.38 11.29 -4.34
C GLY A 68 6.27 10.29 -4.62
N LEU A 69 6.01 9.37 -3.69
CA LEU A 69 4.97 8.36 -3.81
C LEU A 69 3.69 8.84 -3.12
N ALA A 70 2.54 8.43 -3.67
CA ALA A 70 1.24 8.62 -3.03
C ALA A 70 1.01 7.55 -1.96
N LEU A 71 0.11 7.79 -1.00
CA LEU A 71 -0.36 6.74 -0.10
C LEU A 71 -1.38 5.84 -0.82
N PRO A 72 -1.64 4.62 -0.33
CA PRO A 72 -2.78 3.82 -0.77
C PRO A 72 -4.07 4.65 -0.66
N ALA A 73 -5.00 4.44 -1.59
CA ALA A 73 -6.21 5.27 -1.69
C ALA A 73 -7.02 5.28 -0.38
N ALA A 74 -7.09 4.13 0.28
CA ALA A 74 -7.77 3.98 1.58
C ALA A 74 -7.11 4.80 2.69
N ALA A 75 -5.77 4.82 2.73
CA ALA A 75 -5.00 5.56 3.73
C ALA A 75 -5.12 7.07 3.52
N ASP A 76 -5.06 7.52 2.27
CA ASP A 76 -5.20 8.94 1.94
C ASP A 76 -6.57 9.48 2.35
N LEU A 77 -7.64 8.74 2.01
CA LEU A 77 -9.00 9.09 2.43
C LEU A 77 -9.17 9.07 3.97
N ALA A 78 -8.58 8.11 4.66
CA ALA A 78 -8.62 8.08 6.12
C ALA A 78 -7.94 9.29 6.77
N LEU A 79 -6.84 9.78 6.19
CA LEU A 79 -6.17 11.01 6.64
C LEU A 79 -7.02 12.26 6.36
N GLU A 80 -7.69 12.31 5.21
CA GLU A 80 -8.65 13.40 4.92
C GLU A 80 -9.81 13.44 5.91
N LEU A 81 -10.36 12.28 6.26
CA LEU A 81 -11.41 12.17 7.28
C LEU A 81 -10.91 12.61 8.65
N ALA A 82 -9.67 12.24 9.00
CA ALA A 82 -9.05 12.67 10.25
C ALA A 82 -8.90 14.20 10.30
N ALA A 83 -8.52 14.85 9.19
CA ALA A 83 -8.45 16.31 9.09
C ALA A 83 -9.82 16.98 9.27
N ARG A 84 -10.91 16.26 8.98
CA ARG A 84 -12.31 16.69 9.22
C ARG A 84 -12.86 16.25 10.59
N GLY A 85 -11.99 15.77 11.49
CA GLY A 85 -12.35 15.41 12.87
C GLY A 85 -12.76 13.95 13.09
N ARG A 86 -12.69 13.09 12.05
CA ARG A 86 -13.01 11.66 12.16
C ARG A 86 -11.75 10.82 11.96
N SER A 87 -11.05 10.54 13.06
CA SER A 87 -9.85 9.71 13.04
C SER A 87 -10.21 8.22 12.99
N LEU A 88 -9.69 7.51 12.00
CA LEU A 88 -9.76 6.05 11.91
C LEU A 88 -8.41 5.46 12.36
N LYS A 89 -8.42 4.64 13.41
CA LYS A 89 -7.22 4.02 13.97
C LYS A 89 -7.43 2.52 14.16
N PRO A 90 -6.49 1.65 13.73
CA PRO A 90 -5.26 1.98 12.98
C PRO A 90 -5.55 2.60 11.60
N LEU A 91 -4.54 3.20 10.97
CA LEU A 91 -4.69 3.80 9.64
C LEU A 91 -4.98 2.67 8.64
N PRO A 92 -6.16 2.65 7.98
CA PRO A 92 -6.50 1.60 7.02
C PRO A 92 -5.66 1.76 5.75
N LEU A 93 -5.08 0.66 5.28
CA LEU A 93 -4.28 0.59 4.05
C LEU A 93 -5.09 -0.01 2.89
N THR A 94 -6.20 -0.70 3.18
CA THR A 94 -7.10 -1.28 2.18
C THR A 94 -8.51 -0.73 2.28
N LEU A 95 -9.30 -0.88 1.20
CA LEU A 95 -10.72 -0.50 1.21
C LEU A 95 -11.54 -1.30 2.22
N ASP A 96 -11.20 -2.58 2.42
CA ASP A 96 -11.86 -3.45 3.39
C ASP A 96 -11.58 -2.97 4.83
N GLU A 97 -10.33 -2.63 5.14
CA GLU A 97 -9.95 -2.03 6.43
C GLU A 97 -10.64 -0.68 6.66
N LEU A 98 -10.74 0.15 5.62
CA LEU A 98 -11.40 1.45 5.70
C LEU A 98 -12.90 1.29 6.00
N THR A 99 -13.57 0.41 5.28
CA THR A 99 -15.00 0.12 5.46
C THR A 99 -15.26 -0.40 6.88
N THR A 100 -14.45 -1.37 7.32
CA THR A 100 -14.51 -1.91 8.69
C THR A 100 -14.33 -0.82 9.75
N ALA A 101 -13.36 0.07 9.55
CA ALA A 101 -13.10 1.16 10.50
C ALA A 101 -14.23 2.20 10.54
N LEU A 102 -14.89 2.47 9.41
CA LEU A 102 -16.03 3.38 9.32
C LEU A 102 -17.27 2.82 10.03
N GLU A 103 -17.54 1.52 9.87
CA GLU A 103 -18.65 0.83 10.54
C GLU A 103 -18.46 0.78 12.06
N ALA A 104 -17.24 0.54 12.54
CA ALA A 104 -16.94 0.53 13.97
C ALA A 104 -16.98 1.93 14.63
N SER A 105 -17.03 3.00 13.83
CA SER A 105 -17.02 4.40 14.28
C SER A 105 -18.40 5.08 14.18
N GLY A 106 -19.47 4.31 13.90
CA GLY A 106 -20.87 4.75 13.88
C GLY A 106 -21.62 4.31 15.12
#